data_AF-H1KM13-F1
#
_entry.id   AF-H1KM13-F1
#
_cell.length_a   1.000
_cell.length_b   1.000
_cell.length_c   1.000
_cell.angle_alpha   90.00
_cell.angle_beta   90.00
_cell.angle_gamma   90.00
#
_symmetry.space_group_name_H-M   'P 1'
#
loop_
_entity.id
_entity.type
_entity.pdbx_description
1 polymer ?
#
loop_
_entity_poly.entity_id
_entity_poly.type
_entity_poly.pdbx_seq_one_letter_code
_entity_poly.pdbx_strand_id
1 'polypeptide(L)'
;ARGLERRLAALGRRFLRSAAPEGAKPEASAAGILSVQEALDVVWARERRGPIAQSVALHAVAWGLGAAEIWIVLACIGVEVSLTEVLVLESLSQAIKSAAFAVPSGLGVQEGGFVVVGALFGLDAGTAIALSLAKRVPDVALGLPSLIVWQTLEAKRAQVLPPR
;
A
#
# COMPACT_ATOMS: atom_id res chain seq x y z
N ALA A 1 -17.64 16.60 10.92
CA ALA A 1 -16.45 16.80 10.06
C ALA A 1 -15.18 17.18 10.84
N ARG A 2 -15.10 18.36 11.48
CA ARG A 2 -13.89 18.89 12.17
C ARG A 2 -13.29 18.03 13.31
N GLY A 3 -14.03 17.07 13.86
CA GLY A 3 -13.54 16.15 14.90
C GLY A 3 -12.76 14.96 14.33
N LEU A 4 -13.18 14.44 13.17
CA LEU A 4 -12.54 13.33 12.50
C LEU A 4 -11.20 13.76 11.90
N GLU A 5 -11.15 14.95 11.29
CA GLU A 5 -9.91 15.56 10.79
C GLU A 5 -8.89 15.75 11.92
N ARG A 6 -9.32 16.17 13.11
CA ARG A 6 -8.42 16.34 14.27
C ARG A 6 -7.88 15.00 14.78
N ARG A 7 -8.69 13.93 14.74
CA ARG A 7 -8.28 12.58 15.13
C ARG A 7 -7.35 11.93 14.11
N LEU A 8 -7.65 12.05 12.81
CA LEU A 8 -6.80 11.58 11.72
C LEU A 8 -5.47 12.35 11.67
N ALA A 9 -5.50 13.67 11.85
CA ALA A 9 -4.29 14.47 11.93
C ALA A 9 -3.47 14.16 13.21
N ALA A 10 -4.11 13.80 14.32
CA ALA A 10 -3.41 13.38 15.53
C ALA A 10 -2.76 11.99 15.37
N LEU A 11 -3.43 11.06 14.68
CA LEU A 11 -2.87 9.76 14.32
C LEU A 11 -1.70 9.90 13.34
N GLY A 12 -1.84 10.71 12.29
CA GLY A 12 -0.77 11.00 11.32
C GLY A 12 0.43 11.68 11.97
N ARG A 13 0.21 12.62 12.90
CA ARG A 13 1.30 13.26 13.68
C ARG A 13 1.99 12.30 14.64
N ARG A 14 1.29 11.30 15.19
CA ARG A 14 1.92 10.25 16.02
C ARG A 14 2.83 9.36 15.20
N PHE A 15 2.39 8.94 14.01
CA PHE A 15 3.22 8.19 13.07
C PHE A 15 4.43 8.98 12.55
N LEU A 16 4.23 10.27 12.20
CA LEU A 16 5.31 11.15 11.76
C LEU A 16 6.30 11.47 12.89
N ARG A 17 5.84 11.60 14.14
CA ARG A 17 6.70 11.90 15.29
C ARG A 17 7.47 10.68 15.79
N SER A 18 6.98 9.46 15.59
CA SER A 18 7.76 8.22 15.82
C SER A 18 8.83 7.96 14.75
N ALA A 19 8.71 8.61 13.57
CA ALA A 19 9.71 8.52 12.50
C ALA A 19 10.77 9.63 12.58
N ALA A 20 10.59 10.65 13.42
CA ALA A 20 11.59 11.69 13.62
C ALA A 20 12.68 11.19 14.59
N PRO A 21 13.96 11.14 14.20
CA PRO A 21 15.04 10.83 15.13
C PRO A 21 15.16 11.99 16.14
N GLU A 22 14.77 11.70 17.38
CA GLU A 22 14.94 12.58 18.53
C GLU A 22 16.46 12.66 18.83
N GLY A 23 17.18 13.63 18.23
CA GLY A 23 18.58 13.87 18.55
C GLY A 23 19.51 14.55 17.54
N ALA A 24 19.09 14.90 16.32
CA ALA A 24 20.01 15.49 15.34
C ALA A 24 20.28 16.99 15.62
N LYS A 25 21.41 17.31 16.26
CA LYS A 25 21.96 18.68 16.36
C LYS A 25 22.43 19.18 14.98
N PRO A 26 22.26 20.48 14.66
CA PRO A 26 22.67 21.03 13.37
C PRO A 26 24.09 21.60 13.48
N GLU A 27 25.09 20.86 13.00
CA GLU A 27 26.43 21.42 12.74
C GLU A 27 26.85 21.11 11.30
N ALA A 28 27.53 22.09 10.71
CA ALA A 28 27.43 22.46 9.32
C ALA A 28 28.35 21.67 8.37
N SER A 29 27.78 21.33 7.21
CA SER A 29 28.38 21.50 5.86
C SER A 29 29.83 21.05 5.62
N ALA A 30 30.03 19.75 5.34
CA ALA A 30 30.92 19.22 4.27
C ALA A 30 31.10 17.68 4.37
N ALA A 31 30.12 16.89 3.94
CA ALA A 31 30.33 15.46 3.59
C ALA A 31 29.08 14.96 2.85
N GLY A 32 29.24 14.58 1.58
CA GLY A 32 28.13 14.07 0.78
C GLY A 32 27.58 12.78 1.36
N ILE A 33 26.25 12.65 1.39
CA ILE A 33 25.52 11.46 1.87
C ILE A 33 25.95 11.13 3.32
N LEU A 34 25.13 11.45 4.32
CA LEU A 34 25.11 10.61 5.53
C LEU A 34 25.18 9.17 5.03
N SER A 35 26.30 8.48 5.28
CA SER A 35 26.61 7.26 4.54
C SER A 35 25.40 6.35 4.68
N VAL A 36 24.93 5.73 3.59
CA VAL A 36 23.71 4.88 3.63
C VAL A 36 23.76 3.91 4.81
N GLN A 37 24.97 3.51 5.21
CA GLN A 37 25.29 2.75 6.40
C GLN A 37 24.87 3.42 7.72
N GLU A 38 25.22 4.69 7.98
CA GLU A 38 24.80 5.41 9.19
C GLU A 38 23.27 5.51 9.30
N ALA A 39 22.58 5.72 8.17
CA ALA A 39 21.13 5.74 8.15
C ALA A 39 20.53 4.34 8.46
N LEU A 40 21.13 3.27 7.92
CA LEU A 40 20.74 1.90 8.23
C LEU A 40 20.98 1.56 9.70
N ASP A 41 22.11 1.97 10.27
CA ASP A 41 22.44 1.71 11.68
C ASP A 41 21.42 2.37 12.63
N VAL A 42 20.92 3.57 12.30
CA VAL A 42 19.86 4.26 13.06
C VAL A 42 18.49 3.56 12.94
N VAL A 43 18.19 2.96 11.79
CA VAL A 43 16.95 2.21 11.58
C VAL A 43 17.01 0.87 12.32
N TRP A 44 18.14 0.18 12.25
CA TRP A 44 18.36 -1.15 12.82
C TRP A 44 18.86 -1.17 14.26
N ALA A 45 18.98 0.01 14.90
CA ALA A 45 19.35 0.15 16.30
C ALA A 45 18.49 -0.76 17.21
N ARG A 46 19.09 -1.29 18.28
CA ARG A 46 18.45 -2.33 19.13
C ARG A 46 17.14 -1.84 19.75
N GLU A 47 17.06 -0.55 20.05
CA GLU A 47 15.92 0.14 20.64
C GLU A 47 14.73 0.21 19.67
N ARG A 48 14.98 0.10 18.35
CA ARG A 48 13.97 0.16 17.28
C ARG A 48 13.43 -1.21 16.86
N ARG A 49 13.91 -2.31 17.47
CA ARG A 49 13.43 -3.67 17.14
C ARG A 49 11.93 -3.85 17.33
N GLY A 50 11.35 -3.23 18.36
CA GLY A 50 9.90 -3.25 18.60
C GLY A 50 9.11 -2.62 17.45
N PRO A 51 9.35 -1.35 17.11
CA PRO A 51 8.75 -0.69 15.95
C PRO A 51 8.96 -1.44 14.62
N ILE A 52 10.16 -1.99 14.36
CA ILE A 52 10.43 -2.78 13.15
C ILE A 52 9.56 -4.04 13.12
N ALA A 53 9.51 -4.79 14.22
CA ALA A 53 8.67 -5.99 14.32
C ALA A 53 7.19 -5.66 14.12
N GLN A 54 6.71 -4.54 14.66
CA GLN A 54 5.35 -4.05 14.42
C GLN A 54 5.12 -3.71 12.95
N SER A 55 6.08 -3.05 12.29
CA SER A 55 5.97 -2.75 10.86
C SER A 55 5.91 -4.02 10.01
N VAL A 56 6.76 -5.01 10.31
CA VAL A 56 6.75 -6.31 9.63
C VAL A 56 5.43 -7.04 9.87
N ALA A 57 4.93 -7.05 11.10
CA ALA A 57 3.66 -7.68 11.43
C ALA A 57 2.48 -7.00 10.72
N LEU A 58 2.43 -5.67 10.72
CA LEU A 58 1.41 -4.90 9.98
C LEU A 58 1.47 -5.19 8.49
N HIS A 59 2.68 -5.28 7.92
CA HIS A 59 2.87 -5.62 6.52
C HIS A 59 2.39 -7.05 6.22
N ALA A 60 2.74 -8.03 7.06
CA ALA A 60 2.29 -9.41 6.92
C ALA A 60 0.76 -9.53 7.01
N VAL A 61 0.11 -8.79 7.91
CA VAL A 61 -1.36 -8.73 8.02
C VAL A 61 -1.98 -8.13 6.76
N ALA A 62 -1.42 -7.04 6.23
CA ALA A 62 -1.89 -6.43 4.99
C ALA A 62 -1.76 -7.39 3.79
N TRP A 63 -0.68 -8.18 3.74
CA TRP A 63 -0.48 -9.20 2.72
C TRP A 63 -1.45 -10.38 2.88
N GLY A 64 -1.68 -10.83 4.11
CA GLY A 64 -2.68 -11.86 4.42
C GLY A 64 -4.10 -11.44 4.06
N LEU A 65 -4.45 -10.16 4.22
CA LEU A 65 -5.70 -9.59 3.74
C LEU A 65 -5.84 -9.70 2.21
N GLY A 66 -4.74 -9.52 1.46
CA GLY A 66 -4.73 -9.74 0.01
C GLY A 66 -5.08 -11.18 -0.37
N ALA A 67 -4.48 -12.16 0.30
CA ALA A 67 -4.83 -13.57 0.10
C ALA A 67 -6.29 -13.86 0.50
N ALA A 68 -6.73 -13.35 1.65
CA ALA A 68 -8.11 -13.49 2.10
C ALA A 68 -9.13 -12.91 1.11
N GLU A 69 -8.80 -11.79 0.46
CA GLU A 69 -9.63 -11.17 -0.57
C GLU A 69 -9.79 -12.09 -1.79
N ILE A 70 -8.72 -12.73 -2.28
CA ILE A 70 -8.83 -13.71 -3.38
C ILE A 70 -9.74 -14.87 -2.99
N TRP A 71 -9.54 -15.41 -1.79
CA TRP A 71 -10.36 -16.51 -1.29
C TRP A 71 -11.84 -16.13 -1.18
N ILE A 72 -12.15 -14.96 -0.61
CA ILE A 72 -13.54 -14.48 -0.48
C ILE A 72 -14.18 -14.30 -1.86
N VAL A 73 -13.47 -13.67 -2.81
CA VAL A 73 -14.00 -13.43 -4.16
C VAL A 73 -14.30 -14.75 -4.87
N LEU A 74 -13.38 -15.70 -4.84
CA LEU A 74 -13.56 -17.00 -5.48
C LEU A 74 -14.68 -17.81 -4.79
N ALA A 75 -14.76 -17.76 -3.45
CA ALA A 75 -15.85 -18.38 -2.71
C ALA A 75 -17.22 -17.76 -3.06
N CYS A 76 -17.30 -16.44 -3.24
CA CYS A 76 -18.52 -15.76 -3.67
C CYS A 76 -18.93 -16.12 -5.11
N ILE A 77 -17.97 -16.42 -5.98
CA ILE A 77 -18.21 -16.90 -7.36
C ILE A 77 -18.60 -18.39 -7.37
N GLY A 78 -18.38 -19.11 -6.26
CA GLY A 78 -18.68 -20.53 -6.13
C GLY A 78 -17.55 -21.44 -6.60
N VAL A 79 -16.32 -20.92 -6.67
CA VAL A 79 -15.12 -21.69 -7.02
C VAL A 79 -14.43 -22.16 -5.75
N GLU A 80 -14.29 -23.47 -5.61
CA GLU A 80 -13.51 -24.07 -4.54
C GLU A 80 -12.02 -24.01 -4.89
N VAL A 81 -11.23 -23.36 -4.04
CA VAL A 81 -9.77 -23.29 -4.16
C VAL A 81 -9.12 -23.62 -2.83
N SER A 82 -8.00 -24.32 -2.88
CA SER A 82 -7.17 -24.61 -1.73
C SER A 82 -6.44 -23.36 -1.24
N LEU A 83 -6.03 -23.37 0.03
CA LEU A 83 -5.24 -22.27 0.61
C LEU A 83 -3.92 -22.04 -0.14
N THR A 84 -3.30 -23.11 -0.64
CA THR A 84 -2.08 -23.03 -1.44
C THR A 84 -2.31 -22.30 -2.76
N GLU A 85 -3.41 -22.59 -3.47
CA GLU A 85 -3.75 -21.90 -4.71
C GLU A 85 -4.02 -20.42 -4.47
N VAL A 86 -4.74 -20.07 -3.40
CA VAL A 86 -4.97 -18.68 -3.00
C VAL A 86 -3.64 -17.93 -2.77
N LEU A 87 -2.70 -18.55 -2.04
CA LEU A 87 -1.40 -17.95 -1.77
C LEU A 87 -0.54 -17.79 -3.03
N VAL A 88 -0.59 -18.76 -3.93
CA VAL A 88 0.12 -18.68 -5.22
C VAL A 88 -0.51 -17.59 -6.09
N LEU A 89 -1.83 -17.52 -6.18
CA LEU A 89 -2.54 -16.46 -6.89
C LEU A 89 -2.19 -15.08 -6.34
N GLU A 90 -2.18 -14.88 -5.02
CA GLU A 90 -1.79 -13.59 -4.43
C GLU A 90 -0.32 -13.26 -4.74
N SER A 91 0.59 -14.23 -4.64
CA SER A 91 2.01 -14.04 -4.95
C SER A 91 2.21 -13.63 -6.41
N LEU A 92 1.53 -14.30 -7.34
CA LEU A 92 1.56 -13.96 -8.77
C LEU A 92 0.90 -12.61 -9.04
N SER A 93 -0.16 -12.26 -8.31
CA SER A 93 -0.80 -10.94 -8.39
C SER A 93 0.18 -9.81 -8.03
N GLN A 94 0.99 -10.01 -6.99
CA GLN A 94 2.05 -9.06 -6.60
C GLN A 94 3.14 -8.98 -7.66
N ALA A 95 3.53 -10.11 -8.27
CA ALA A 95 4.48 -10.12 -9.38
C ALA A 95 3.95 -9.36 -10.60
N ILE A 96 2.68 -9.54 -10.96
CA ILE A 96 2.00 -8.80 -12.04
C ILE A 96 1.98 -7.30 -11.72
N LYS A 97 1.61 -6.91 -10.48
CA LYS A 97 1.62 -5.51 -10.04
C LYS A 97 3.03 -4.90 -10.14
N SER A 98 4.07 -5.65 -9.78
CA SER A 98 5.46 -5.24 -9.90
C SER A 98 5.88 -5.08 -11.37
N ALA A 99 5.56 -6.04 -12.24
CA ALA A 99 5.84 -5.98 -13.66
C ALA A 99 5.09 -4.83 -14.36
N ALA A 100 3.93 -4.45 -13.84
CA ALA A 100 3.11 -3.35 -14.35
C ALA A 100 3.62 -1.95 -13.96
N PHE A 101 4.78 -1.81 -13.31
CA PHE A 101 5.26 -0.51 -12.79
C PHE A 101 5.32 0.61 -13.83
N ALA A 102 5.62 0.26 -15.10
CA ALA A 102 5.73 1.22 -16.19
C ALA A 102 4.36 1.65 -16.74
N VAL A 103 3.29 0.91 -16.41
CA VAL A 103 1.94 1.14 -16.93
C VAL A 103 1.13 1.93 -15.89
N PRO A 104 0.65 3.14 -16.20
CA PRO A 104 -0.19 3.91 -15.30
C PRO A 104 -1.43 3.10 -14.90
N SER A 105 -1.65 2.98 -13.58
CA SER A 105 -2.73 2.15 -13.01
C SER A 105 -2.64 0.65 -13.35
N GLY A 106 -1.64 0.17 -14.12
CA GLY A 106 -1.51 -1.23 -14.52
C GLY A 106 -2.71 -1.78 -15.31
N LEU A 107 -3.48 -0.90 -15.95
CA LEU A 107 -4.67 -1.28 -16.71
C LEU A 107 -4.28 -2.15 -17.91
N GLY A 108 -5.07 -3.18 -18.20
CA GLY A 108 -4.78 -4.18 -19.23
C GLY A 108 -3.74 -5.23 -18.80
N VAL A 109 -2.61 -4.82 -18.20
CA VAL A 109 -1.60 -5.77 -17.68
C VAL A 109 -2.16 -6.58 -16.52
N GLN A 110 -2.90 -5.95 -15.61
CA GLN A 110 -3.49 -6.65 -14.48
C GLN A 110 -4.56 -7.65 -14.94
N GLU A 111 -5.56 -7.20 -15.70
CA GLU A 111 -6.65 -8.05 -16.19
C GLU A 111 -6.12 -9.22 -17.04
N GLY A 112 -5.21 -8.93 -17.98
CA GLY A 112 -4.58 -9.95 -18.81
C GLY A 112 -3.69 -10.90 -18.01
N GLY A 113 -2.95 -10.38 -17.03
CA GLY A 113 -2.13 -11.17 -16.12
C GLY A 113 -2.97 -12.15 -15.29
N PHE A 114 -4.10 -11.70 -14.75
CA PHE A 114 -5.03 -12.57 -14.03
C PHE A 114 -5.68 -13.61 -14.92
N VAL A 115 -6.03 -13.29 -16.17
CA VAL A 115 -6.55 -14.28 -17.13
C VAL A 115 -5.50 -15.36 -17.43
N VAL A 116 -4.25 -14.96 -17.70
CA VAL A 116 -3.15 -15.91 -17.96
C VAL A 116 -2.86 -16.78 -16.74
N VAL A 117 -2.73 -16.16 -15.56
CA VAL A 117 -2.47 -16.90 -14.32
C VAL A 117 -3.65 -17.77 -13.94
N GLY A 118 -4.88 -17.26 -14.00
CA GLY A 118 -6.09 -17.98 -13.66
C GLY A 118 -6.29 -19.23 -14.53
N ALA A 119 -5.95 -19.16 -15.82
CA ALA A 119 -5.99 -20.32 -16.71
C ALA A 119 -5.08 -21.47 -16.24
N LEU A 120 -3.96 -21.18 -15.56
CA LEU A 120 -3.08 -22.21 -14.98
C LEU A 120 -3.74 -22.98 -13.82
N PHE A 121 -4.74 -22.37 -13.19
CA PHE A 121 -5.54 -22.94 -12.09
C PHE A 121 -6.93 -23.38 -12.55
N GLY A 122 -7.18 -23.44 -13.86
CA GLY A 122 -8.47 -23.85 -14.42
C GLY A 122 -9.60 -22.82 -14.26
N LEU A 123 -9.27 -21.57 -13.91
CA LEU A 123 -10.25 -20.48 -13.88
C LEU A 123 -10.57 -20.05 -15.31
N ASP A 124 -11.85 -19.90 -15.62
CA ASP A 124 -12.27 -19.29 -16.88
C ASP A 124 -11.94 -17.79 -16.91
N ALA A 125 -11.87 -17.22 -18.12
CA ALA A 125 -11.51 -15.82 -18.31
C ALA A 125 -12.47 -14.84 -17.62
N GLY A 126 -13.77 -15.17 -17.54
CA GLY A 126 -14.77 -14.36 -16.86
C GLY A 126 -14.52 -14.30 -15.35
N THR A 127 -14.26 -15.45 -14.72
CA THR A 127 -13.88 -15.55 -13.30
C THR A 127 -12.57 -14.81 -13.02
N ALA A 128 -11.56 -14.97 -13.89
CA ALA A 128 -10.28 -14.28 -13.74
C ALA A 128 -10.41 -12.74 -13.85
N ILE A 129 -11.24 -12.24 -14.77
CA ILE A 129 -11.57 -10.81 -14.88
C ILE A 129 -12.36 -10.33 -13.67
N ALA A 130 -13.31 -11.12 -13.17
CA ALA A 130 -14.05 -10.76 -11.96
C ALA A 130 -13.09 -10.63 -10.75
N LEU A 131 -12.11 -11.53 -10.65
CA LEU A 131 -11.08 -11.48 -9.61
C LEU A 131 -10.19 -10.24 -9.73
N SER A 132 -9.71 -9.89 -10.93
CA SER A 132 -8.88 -8.69 -11.12
C SER A 132 -9.66 -7.41 -10.82
N LEU A 133 -10.93 -7.32 -11.22
CA LEU A 133 -11.80 -6.19 -10.87
C LEU A 133 -12.04 -6.11 -9.36
N ALA A 134 -12.26 -7.24 -8.69
CA ALA A 134 -12.43 -7.26 -7.24
C ALA A 134 -11.18 -6.70 -6.54
N LYS A 135 -9.97 -7.05 -7.01
CA LYS A 135 -8.69 -6.56 -6.48
C LYS A 135 -8.49 -5.05 -6.66
N ARG A 136 -9.32 -4.36 -7.46
CA ARG A 136 -9.33 -2.89 -7.61
C ARG A 136 -10.25 -2.20 -6.62
N VAL A 137 -11.16 -2.92 -5.98
CA VAL A 137 -12.13 -2.32 -5.05
C VAL A 137 -11.41 -1.60 -3.89
N PRO A 138 -10.36 -2.16 -3.24
CA PRO A 138 -9.65 -1.45 -2.19
C PRO A 138 -8.95 -0.18 -2.69
N ASP A 139 -8.37 -0.23 -3.90
CA ASP A 139 -7.70 0.93 -4.51
C ASP A 139 -8.68 2.10 -4.70
N VAL A 140 -9.89 1.81 -5.18
CA VAL A 140 -10.93 2.81 -5.39
C VAL A 140 -11.54 3.28 -4.07
N ALA A 141 -11.88 2.33 -3.19
CA ALA A 141 -12.53 2.59 -1.90
C ALA A 141 -11.65 3.42 -0.96
N LEU A 142 -10.32 3.26 -1.02
CA LEU A 142 -9.37 4.01 -0.21
C LEU A 142 -8.79 5.21 -0.97
N GLY A 143 -8.54 5.07 -2.27
CA GLY A 143 -7.93 6.09 -3.11
C GLY A 143 -8.84 7.30 -3.33
N LEU A 144 -10.11 7.09 -3.68
CA LEU A 144 -11.04 8.20 -3.94
C LEU A 144 -11.25 9.10 -2.72
N PRO A 145 -11.57 8.57 -1.51
CA PRO A 145 -11.69 9.43 -0.33
C PRO A 145 -10.40 10.18 0.01
N SER A 146 -9.25 9.52 -0.19
CA SER A 146 -7.95 10.15 0.05
C SER A 146 -7.70 11.32 -0.90
N LEU A 147 -8.03 11.15 -2.19
CA LEU A 147 -7.94 12.20 -3.19
C LEU A 147 -8.90 13.36 -2.89
N ILE A 148 -10.13 13.06 -2.48
CA ILE A 148 -11.11 14.09 -2.08
C ILE A 148 -10.59 14.90 -0.89
N VAL A 149 -10.09 14.22 0.15
CA VAL A 149 -9.50 14.89 1.32
C VAL A 149 -8.33 15.77 0.89
N TRP A 150 -7.43 15.25 0.07
CA TRP A 150 -6.30 16.02 -0.43
C TRP A 150 -6.74 17.27 -1.22
N GLN A 151 -7.67 17.12 -2.16
CA GLN A 151 -8.22 18.24 -2.95
C GLN A 151 -8.87 19.31 -2.07
N THR A 152 -9.61 18.92 -1.03
CA THR A 152 -10.19 19.90 -0.10
C THR A 152 -9.16 20.66 0.73
N LEU A 153 -8.03 20.03 1.06
CA LEU A 153 -6.92 20.68 1.77
C LEU A 153 -6.16 21.64 0.85
N GLU A 154 -5.94 21.26 -0.40
CA GLU A 154 -5.25 22.09 -1.40
C GLU A 154 -6.09 23.32 -1.79
N ALA A 155 -7.40 23.15 -2.03
CA ALA A 155 -8.31 24.26 -2.32
C ALA A 155 -8.31 25.31 -1.19
N LYS A 156 -8.27 24.87 0.08
CA LYS A 156 -8.15 25.78 1.23
C LYS A 156 -6.80 26.48 1.29
N ARG A 157 -5.71 25.83 0.85
CA ARG A 157 -4.37 26.42 0.79
C ARG A 157 -4.28 27.50 -0.29
N ALA A 158 -4.86 27.24 -1.47
CA ALA A 158 -4.90 28.18 -2.58
C ALA A 158 -5.68 29.46 -2.24
N GLN A 159 -6.67 29.39 -1.35
CA GLN A 159 -7.44 30.54 -0.88
C GLN A 159 -6.71 31.43 0.14
N VAL A 160 -5.63 30.94 0.77
CA VAL A 160 -4.90 31.67 1.82
C VAL A 160 -3.69 32.44 1.26
N LEU A 161 -3.18 32.08 0.08
CA LEU A 161 -2.16 32.89 -0.60
C LEU A 161 -2.83 33.98 -1.45
N PRO A 162 -2.45 35.27 -1.30
CA PRO A 162 -2.93 36.30 -2.21
C PRO A 162 -2.42 36.01 -3.64
N PRO A 163 -3.20 36.33 -4.69
CA PRO A 163 -2.76 36.19 -6.07
C PRO A 163 -1.47 37.00 -6.26
N ARG A 164 -0.45 36.36 -6.84
CA ARG A 164 0.82 37.00 -7.22
C ARG A 164 0.66 37.85 -8.46
#